data_AF-A0A9P3LXN9-F1
#
_entry.id   AF-A0A9P3LXN9-F1
#
_cell.length_a   1.000
_cell.length_b   1.000
_cell.length_c   1.000
_cell.angle_alpha   90.00
_cell.angle_beta   90.00
_cell.angle_gamma   90.00
#
_symmetry.space_group_name_H-M   'P 1'
#
loop_
_entity.id
_entity.type
_entity.pdbx_description
1 polymer ?
#
loop_
_entity_poly.entity_id
_entity_poly.type
_entity_poly.pdbx_seq_one_letter_code
_entity_poly.pdbx_strand_id
1 'polypeptide(L)'
;MTAAATITSLPQQQARVRHLYRKLLRIGKAMPTETRSALVLSRVKGDFRAGINEKDPEEIESMIQLAELQVDNLQIQKDHLTELSKNPNLIIPVDIYKNAKPRISKFMKGPPLSWERKAAQEAKDKARSSKQQPQQQQQQQHEQAPAKPRHGEPGHVCKNHKH
;
A
#
# COMPACT_ATOMS: atom_id res chain seq x y z
N MET A 1 -50.30 8.44 -25.69
CA MET A 1 -50.83 8.22 -24.33
C MET A 1 -49.89 8.89 -23.36
N THR A 2 -50.16 10.14 -23.01
CA THR A 2 -49.33 10.93 -22.07
C THR A 2 -49.76 10.58 -20.66
N ALA A 3 -48.94 9.81 -19.95
CA ALA A 3 -49.15 9.55 -18.53
C ALA A 3 -49.04 10.89 -17.78
N ALA A 4 -50.16 11.35 -17.23
CA ALA A 4 -50.18 12.54 -16.39
C ALA A 4 -49.30 12.27 -15.17
N ALA A 5 -48.16 12.96 -15.08
CA ALA A 5 -47.35 12.98 -13.87
C ALA A 5 -48.26 13.41 -12.71
N THR A 6 -48.48 12.51 -11.77
CA THR A 6 -49.28 12.79 -10.59
C THR A 6 -48.49 13.76 -9.73
N ILE A 7 -48.81 15.05 -9.86
CA ILE A 7 -48.21 16.11 -9.06
C ILE A 7 -48.52 15.79 -7.59
N THR A 8 -47.50 15.29 -6.90
CA THR A 8 -47.59 14.85 -5.52
C THR A 8 -47.58 16.09 -4.62
N SER A 9 -48.46 16.13 -3.62
CA SER A 9 -48.51 17.28 -2.72
C SER A 9 -47.16 17.49 -1.99
N LEU A 10 -46.78 18.76 -1.79
CA LEU A 10 -45.55 19.14 -1.08
C LEU A 10 -45.34 18.43 0.29
N PRO A 11 -46.36 18.26 1.17
CA PRO A 11 -46.17 17.49 2.41
C PRO A 11 -45.86 16.01 2.17
N GLN A 12 -46.42 15.40 1.13
CA GLN A 12 -46.15 14.01 0.76
C GLN A 12 -44.74 13.84 0.17
N GLN A 13 -44.28 14.80 -0.64
CA GLN A 13 -42.89 14.85 -1.12
C GLN A 13 -41.91 14.98 0.06
N GLN A 14 -42.16 15.86 1.03
CA GLN A 14 -41.33 15.99 2.23
C GLN A 14 -41.23 14.69 3.03
N ALA A 15 -42.33 13.94 3.15
CA ALA A 15 -42.33 12.64 3.82
C ALA A 15 -41.44 11.63 3.08
N ARG A 16 -41.53 11.57 1.74
CA ARG A 16 -40.68 10.70 0.90
C ARG A 16 -39.21 11.07 1.02
N VAL A 17 -38.87 12.36 0.93
CA VAL A 17 -37.49 12.87 1.11
C VAL A 17 -36.91 12.45 2.46
N ARG A 18 -37.66 12.62 3.56
CA ARG A 18 -37.21 12.20 4.90
C ARG A 18 -37.01 10.68 4.99
N HIS A 19 -37.89 9.90 4.37
CA HIS A 19 -37.76 8.45 4.34
C HIS A 19 -36.51 8.03 3.57
N LEU A 20 -36.29 8.57 2.37
CA LEU A 20 -35.13 8.31 1.53
C LEU A 20 -33.82 8.71 2.21
N TYR A 21 -33.79 9.89 2.83
CA TYR A 21 -32.63 10.34 3.60
C TYR A 21 -32.25 9.33 4.69
N ARG A 22 -33.23 8.89 5.48
CA ARG A 22 -32.99 7.87 6.53
C ARG A 22 -32.53 6.54 5.94
N LYS A 23 -33.10 6.11 4.81
CA LYS A 23 -32.71 4.87 4.12
C LYS A 23 -31.26 4.93 3.64
N LEU A 24 -30.87 6.01 2.96
CA LEU A 24 -29.51 6.26 2.51
C LEU A 24 -28.51 6.30 3.67
N LEU A 25 -28.85 6.97 4.77
CA LEU A 25 -28.00 6.98 5.97
C LEU A 25 -27.82 5.60 6.59
N ARG A 26 -28.86 4.75 6.60
CA ARG A 26 -28.75 3.37 7.09
C ARG A 26 -27.84 2.53 6.19
N ILE A 27 -27.99 2.64 4.87
CA ILE A 27 -27.14 1.93 3.91
C ILE A 27 -25.68 2.39 4.05
N GLY A 28 -25.44 3.70 4.13
CA GLY A 28 -24.10 4.25 4.34
C GLY A 28 -23.44 3.74 5.61
N LYS A 29 -24.17 3.61 6.72
CA LYS A 29 -23.67 3.02 7.97
C LYS A 29 -23.40 1.52 7.88
N ALA A 30 -24.11 0.81 7.01
CA ALA A 30 -23.95 -0.63 6.81
C ALA A 30 -22.84 -0.98 5.80
N MET A 31 -22.10 0.01 5.29
CA MET A 31 -20.95 -0.24 4.43
C MET A 31 -19.83 -0.98 5.18
N PRO A 32 -19.12 -1.91 4.54
CA PRO A 32 -18.16 -2.80 5.22
C PRO A 32 -16.88 -2.10 5.68
N THR A 33 -16.55 -0.92 5.15
CA THR A 33 -15.35 -0.16 5.51
C THR A 33 -15.73 1.23 6.02
N GLU A 34 -15.06 1.67 7.09
CA GLU A 34 -15.34 2.96 7.74
C GLU A 34 -15.10 4.14 6.78
N THR A 35 -14.05 4.08 5.97
CA THR A 35 -13.73 5.13 4.97
C THR A 35 -14.85 5.30 3.95
N ARG A 36 -15.42 4.19 3.45
CA ARG A 36 -16.56 4.24 2.53
C ARG A 36 -17.82 4.71 3.23
N SER A 37 -18.04 4.27 4.47
CA SER A 37 -19.18 4.75 5.27
C SER A 37 -19.14 6.27 5.43
N ALA A 38 -17.99 6.82 5.85
CA ALA A 38 -17.81 8.26 6.01
C ALA A 38 -18.02 9.03 4.70
N LEU A 39 -17.47 8.53 3.58
CA LEU A 39 -17.64 9.13 2.25
C LEU A 39 -19.12 9.18 1.84
N VAL A 40 -19.83 8.05 1.94
CA VAL A 40 -21.24 7.96 1.56
C VAL A 40 -22.08 8.87 2.45
N LEU A 41 -21.86 8.85 3.77
CA LEU A 41 -22.59 9.70 4.71
C LEU A 41 -22.35 11.20 4.45
N SER A 42 -21.10 11.58 4.13
CA SER A 42 -20.76 12.97 3.79
C SER A 42 -21.46 13.41 2.50
N ARG A 43 -21.43 12.57 1.47
CA ARG A 43 -22.07 12.86 0.18
C ARG A 43 -23.59 13.01 0.33
N VAL A 44 -24.25 12.03 0.97
CA VAL A 44 -25.71 12.09 1.21
C VAL A 44 -26.09 13.34 2.00
N LYS A 45 -25.31 13.72 3.01
CA LYS A 45 -25.56 14.98 3.73
C LYS A 45 -25.37 16.22 2.85
N GLY A 46 -24.37 16.21 1.97
CA GLY A 46 -24.11 17.29 1.02
C GLY A 46 -25.27 17.47 0.04
N ASP A 47 -25.69 16.39 -0.61
CA ASP A 47 -26.75 16.41 -1.63
C ASP A 47 -28.08 16.92 -1.06
N PHE A 48 -28.48 16.44 0.13
CA PHE A 48 -29.71 16.89 0.77
C PHE A 48 -29.64 18.34 1.30
N ARG A 49 -28.44 18.81 1.67
CA ARG A 49 -28.24 20.22 2.06
C ARG A 49 -28.30 21.15 0.85
N ALA A 50 -27.79 20.71 -0.30
CA ALA A 50 -27.84 21.48 -1.54
C ALA A 50 -29.30 21.71 -2.00
N GLY A 51 -30.17 20.70 -1.84
CA GLY A 51 -31.59 20.79 -2.21
C GLY A 51 -32.53 21.44 -1.18
N ILE A 52 -32.05 21.99 -0.06
CA ILE A 52 -32.91 22.54 1.01
C ILE A 52 -33.82 23.69 0.53
N ASN A 53 -33.30 24.52 -0.37
CA ASN A 53 -33.99 25.73 -0.81
C ASN A 53 -34.85 25.52 -2.06
N GLU A 54 -34.90 24.28 -2.57
CA GLU A 54 -35.70 23.99 -3.76
C GLU A 54 -37.19 24.05 -3.43
N LYS A 55 -37.94 24.72 -4.30
CA LYS A 55 -39.38 24.98 -4.12
C LYS A 55 -40.20 24.50 -5.30
N ASP A 56 -39.56 24.24 -6.44
CA ASP A 56 -40.23 23.70 -7.60
C ASP A 56 -40.63 22.23 -7.34
N PRO A 57 -41.93 21.90 -7.32
CA PRO A 57 -42.39 20.53 -7.08
C PRO A 57 -41.90 19.53 -8.14
N GLU A 58 -41.64 19.96 -9.38
CA GLU A 58 -41.15 19.09 -10.44
C GLU A 58 -39.67 18.73 -10.21
N GLU A 59 -38.84 19.71 -9.86
CA GLU A 59 -37.43 19.49 -9.51
C GLU A 59 -37.30 18.65 -8.24
N ILE A 60 -38.15 18.88 -7.24
CA ILE A 60 -38.19 18.03 -6.03
C ILE A 60 -38.50 16.58 -6.41
N GLU A 61 -39.46 16.35 -7.30
CA GLU A 61 -39.81 14.99 -7.74
C GLU A 61 -38.67 14.34 -8.53
N SER A 62 -38.02 15.08 -9.42
CA SER A 62 -36.82 14.64 -10.16
C SER A 62 -35.70 14.23 -9.19
N MET A 63 -35.43 15.04 -8.18
CA MET A 63 -34.44 14.73 -7.13
C MET A 63 -34.83 13.51 -6.30
N ILE A 64 -36.11 13.32 -5.99
CA ILE A 64 -36.62 12.13 -5.28
C ILE A 64 -36.37 10.87 -6.12
N GLN A 65 -36.68 10.89 -7.42
CA GLN A 65 -36.43 9.76 -8.32
C GLN A 65 -34.94 9.44 -8.44
N LEU A 66 -34.09 10.47 -8.53
CA LEU A 66 -32.64 10.29 -8.53
C LEU A 66 -32.16 9.66 -7.21
N ALA A 67 -32.70 10.09 -6.07
CA ALA A 67 -32.37 9.52 -4.77
C ALA A 67 -32.83 8.05 -4.63
N GLU A 68 -33.98 7.68 -5.23
CA GLU A 68 -34.44 6.29 -5.30
C GLU A 68 -33.45 5.41 -6.09
N LEU A 69 -32.99 5.87 -7.25
CA LEU A 69 -31.95 5.19 -8.01
C LEU A 69 -30.63 5.06 -7.22
N GLN A 70 -30.25 6.10 -6.47
CA GLN A 70 -29.06 6.06 -5.63
C GLN A 70 -29.18 5.02 -4.50
N VAL A 71 -30.37 4.87 -3.91
CA VAL A 71 -30.62 3.85 -2.89
C VAL A 71 -30.34 2.46 -3.46
N ASP A 72 -30.88 2.15 -4.64
CA ASP A 72 -30.72 0.82 -5.25
C ASP A 72 -29.26 0.55 -5.61
N ASN A 73 -28.59 1.54 -6.21
CA ASN A 73 -27.17 1.45 -6.53
C ASN A 73 -26.30 1.23 -5.29
N LEU A 74 -26.55 1.97 -4.20
CA LEU A 74 -25.79 1.82 -2.97
C LEU A 74 -26.07 0.48 -2.28
N GLN A 75 -27.29 -0.03 -2.38
CA GLN A 75 -27.63 -1.34 -1.85
C GLN A 75 -26.84 -2.44 -2.55
N ILE A 76 -26.84 -2.44 -3.90
CA ILE A 76 -26.06 -3.40 -4.70
C ILE A 76 -24.57 -3.31 -4.37
N GLN A 77 -24.02 -2.09 -4.28
CA GLN A 77 -22.62 -1.89 -3.91
C GLN A 77 -22.32 -2.42 -2.51
N LYS A 78 -23.20 -2.16 -1.54
CA LYS A 78 -23.03 -2.62 -0.16
C LYS A 78 -23.02 -4.15 -0.12
N ASP A 79 -23.95 -4.81 -0.80
CA ASP A 79 -24.03 -6.27 -0.84
C ASP A 79 -22.80 -6.87 -1.55
N HIS A 80 -22.42 -6.35 -2.72
CA HIS A 80 -21.23 -6.80 -3.44
C HIS A 80 -19.93 -6.63 -2.63
N LEU A 81 -19.73 -5.47 -2.00
CA LEU A 81 -18.54 -5.24 -1.17
C LEU A 81 -18.53 -6.11 0.09
N THR A 82 -19.71 -6.46 0.62
CA THR A 82 -19.85 -7.38 1.75
C THR A 82 -19.53 -8.83 1.34
N GLU A 83 -19.85 -9.22 0.10
CA GLU A 83 -19.44 -10.51 -0.44
C GLU A 83 -17.93 -10.59 -0.68
N LEU A 84 -17.34 -9.52 -1.21
CA LEU A 84 -15.89 -9.42 -1.40
C LEU A 84 -15.13 -9.43 -0.07
N SER A 85 -15.66 -8.79 0.99
CA SER A 85 -15.01 -8.81 2.30
C SER A 85 -15.00 -10.21 2.94
N LYS A 86 -15.99 -11.06 2.61
CA LYS A 86 -16.05 -12.46 3.05
C LYS A 86 -15.08 -13.37 2.30
N ASN A 87 -14.74 -13.04 1.06
CA ASN A 87 -13.90 -13.85 0.19
C ASN A 87 -12.55 -13.17 -0.09
N PRO A 88 -11.55 -13.30 0.80
CA PRO A 88 -10.25 -12.64 0.63
C PRO A 88 -9.48 -13.10 -0.62
N ASN A 89 -9.82 -14.26 -1.19
CA ASN A 89 -9.20 -14.79 -2.41
C ASN A 89 -9.72 -14.14 -3.71
N LEU A 90 -10.82 -13.37 -3.64
CA LEU A 90 -11.36 -12.57 -4.75
C LEU A 90 -10.80 -11.14 -4.76
N ILE A 91 -10.01 -10.77 -3.74
CA ILE A 91 -9.22 -9.54 -3.76
C ILE A 91 -8.13 -9.78 -4.79
N ILE A 92 -8.34 -9.26 -6.01
CA ILE A 92 -7.27 -9.08 -7.00
C ILE A 92 -6.12 -8.43 -6.23
N PRO A 93 -4.96 -9.10 -6.09
CA PRO A 93 -3.85 -8.53 -5.36
C PRO A 93 -3.41 -7.28 -6.13
N VAL A 94 -3.85 -6.11 -5.68
CA VAL A 94 -3.15 -4.85 -5.97
C VAL A 94 -1.93 -4.78 -5.04
N ASP A 95 -1.23 -5.90 -4.89
CA ASP A 95 0.08 -6.01 -4.24
C ASP A 95 1.16 -5.50 -5.20
N ILE A 96 0.90 -4.38 -5.87
CA ILE A 96 1.92 -3.63 -6.59
C ILE A 96 2.95 -3.10 -5.58
N TYR A 97 2.55 -2.87 -4.32
CA TYR A 97 3.38 -2.20 -3.33
C TYR A 97 4.02 -3.10 -2.26
N LYS A 98 3.61 -4.37 -2.10
CA LYS A 98 4.18 -5.21 -1.04
C LYS A 98 5.59 -5.75 -1.37
N ASN A 99 5.93 -5.84 -2.65
CA ASN A 99 7.23 -6.34 -3.12
C ASN A 99 8.10 -5.28 -3.82
N ALA A 100 7.60 -4.04 -3.97
CA ALA A 100 8.35 -2.96 -4.59
C ALA A 100 9.39 -2.42 -3.59
N LYS A 101 10.57 -3.05 -3.55
CA LYS A 101 11.76 -2.41 -2.97
C LYS A 101 11.87 -1.02 -3.61
N PRO A 102 11.93 0.08 -2.84
CA PRO A 102 12.05 1.40 -3.43
C PRO A 102 13.37 1.43 -4.21
N ARG A 103 13.28 1.36 -5.54
CA ARG A 103 14.40 1.64 -6.44
C ARG A 103 14.65 3.14 -6.39
N ILE A 104 15.17 3.62 -5.25
CA ILE A 104 15.71 4.97 -5.14
C ILE A 104 16.89 4.99 -6.10
N SER A 105 16.67 5.59 -7.26
CA SER A 105 17.70 5.83 -8.26
C SER A 105 18.93 6.43 -7.58
N LYS A 106 20.12 5.91 -7.88
CA LYS A 106 21.39 6.45 -7.35
C LYS A 106 21.53 7.96 -7.64
N PHE A 107 20.83 8.45 -8.65
CA PHE A 107 20.79 9.87 -9.01
C PHE A 107 19.99 10.74 -8.01
N MET A 108 18.99 10.19 -7.32
CA MET A 108 18.18 10.92 -6.33
C MET A 108 18.77 10.87 -4.90
N LYS A 109 19.84 10.10 -4.69
CA LYS A 109 20.68 10.25 -3.50
C LYS A 109 21.54 11.46 -3.77
N GLY A 110 21.10 12.63 -3.32
CA GLY A 110 21.88 13.85 -3.41
C GLY A 110 23.29 13.69 -2.81
N PRO A 111 24.14 14.71 -2.94
CA PRO A 111 25.50 14.66 -2.42
C PRO A 111 25.50 14.23 -0.94
N PRO A 112 26.44 13.35 -0.52
CA PRO A 112 26.51 12.89 0.86
C PRO A 112 26.67 14.08 1.82
N LEU A 113 26.04 13.97 2.99
CA LEU A 113 26.09 15.02 4.00
C LEU A 113 27.55 15.29 4.39
N SER A 114 27.87 16.54 4.76
CA SER A 114 29.25 16.97 5.04
C SER A 114 29.92 16.15 6.15
N TRP A 115 29.15 15.66 7.12
CA TRP A 115 29.65 14.81 8.20
C TRP A 115 29.99 13.38 7.74
N GLU A 116 29.27 12.81 6.77
CA GLU A 116 29.59 11.50 6.17
C GLU A 116 30.93 11.54 5.42
N ARG A 117 31.19 12.66 4.72
CA ARG A 117 32.48 12.88 4.04
C ARG A 117 33.63 12.96 5.04
N LYS A 118 33.43 13.64 6.17
CA LYS A 118 34.43 13.77 7.22
C LYS A 118 34.77 12.41 7.84
N ALA A 119 33.75 11.60 8.16
CA ALA A 119 33.93 10.25 8.67
C ALA A 119 34.66 9.31 7.68
N ALA A 120 34.35 9.41 6.38
CA ALA A 120 35.02 8.63 5.35
C ALA A 120 36.50 9.04 5.16
N GLN A 121 36.82 10.32 5.34
CA GLN A 121 38.19 10.83 5.30
C GLN A 121 38.99 10.32 6.50
N GLU A 122 38.41 10.43 7.69
CA GLU A 122 39.02 9.97 8.94
C GLU A 122 39.29 8.46 8.94
N ALA A 123 38.37 7.67 8.37
CA ALA A 123 38.57 6.24 8.16
C ALA A 123 39.72 5.92 7.18
N LYS A 124 39.86 6.70 6.10
CA LYS A 124 40.99 6.57 5.16
C LYS A 124 42.32 6.94 5.79
N ASP A 125 42.34 8.00 6.60
CA ASP A 125 43.55 8.46 7.29
C ASP A 125 43.99 7.46 8.36
N LYS A 126 43.03 6.87 9.10
CA LYS A 126 43.29 5.79 10.06
C LYS A 126 43.80 4.51 9.40
N ALA A 127 43.32 4.18 8.20
CA ALA A 127 43.80 3.03 7.42
C ALA A 127 45.21 3.26 6.81
N ARG A 128 45.60 4.52 6.58
CA ARG A 128 46.95 4.88 6.13
C ARG A 128 47.95 4.84 7.28
N SER A 129 47.57 5.33 8.45
CA SER A 129 48.45 5.27 9.64
C SER A 129 48.69 3.84 10.13
N SER A 130 47.69 2.94 10.02
CA SER A 130 47.86 1.53 10.39
C SER A 130 48.77 0.73 9.43
N LYS A 131 49.04 1.22 8.21
CA LYS A 131 49.94 0.56 7.25
C LYS A 131 51.42 0.93 7.40
N GLN A 132 51.76 1.93 8.21
CA GLN A 132 53.15 2.37 8.44
C GLN A 132 53.83 1.69 9.64
N GLN A 133 53.16 0.77 10.35
CA GLN A 133 53.77 -0.08 11.38
C GLN A 133 53.52 -1.55 11.03
N PRO A 134 54.31 -2.15 10.13
CA PRO A 134 55.22 -3.19 10.62
C PRO A 134 56.46 -3.33 9.72
N GLN A 135 57.52 -2.54 9.95
CA GLN A 135 58.82 -2.79 9.32
C GLN A 135 59.98 -2.96 10.31
N GLN A 136 59.72 -2.96 11.62
CA GLN A 136 60.77 -3.12 12.64
C GLN A 136 60.78 -4.47 13.38
N GLN A 137 59.94 -5.45 13.02
CA GLN A 137 59.89 -6.74 13.74
C GLN A 137 60.29 -7.99 12.93
N GLN A 138 60.86 -7.86 11.72
CA GLN A 138 61.29 -9.02 10.90
C GLN A 138 62.79 -9.35 10.93
N GLN A 139 63.60 -8.76 11.81
CA GLN A 139 65.05 -9.03 11.84
C GLN A 139 65.55 -10.05 12.89
N GLN A 140 64.68 -10.81 13.56
CA GLN A 140 65.13 -11.74 14.63
C GLN A 140 64.73 -13.23 14.47
N GLN A 141 64.32 -13.70 13.28
CA GLN A 141 63.94 -15.12 13.11
C GLN A 141 64.60 -15.85 11.93
N HIS A 142 65.82 -15.46 11.57
CA HIS A 142 66.68 -16.28 10.71
C HIS A 142 67.89 -16.78 11.47
N GLU A 143 67.69 -17.80 12.31
CA GLU A 143 68.74 -18.76 12.61
C GLU A 143 68.12 -20.04 13.19
N GLN A 144 68.64 -21.18 12.74
CA GLN A 144 68.35 -22.55 13.17
C GLN A 144 67.24 -23.30 12.40
N ALA A 145 67.62 -23.75 11.20
CA ALA A 145 67.21 -25.06 10.69
C ALA A 145 68.22 -26.13 11.15
N PRO A 146 67.79 -27.37 11.36
CA PRO A 146 68.51 -28.48 10.73
C PRO A 146 67.60 -29.48 10.03
N ALA A 147 68.25 -30.22 9.14
CA ALA A 147 67.71 -31.00 8.04
C ALA A 147 67.37 -32.46 8.37
N LYS A 148 66.66 -33.08 7.40
CA LYS A 148 66.60 -34.50 6.99
C LYS A 148 65.41 -35.35 7.52
N PRO A 149 65.07 -36.49 6.88
CA PRO A 149 65.03 -36.78 5.43
C PRO A 149 63.76 -37.54 4.98
N ARG A 150 63.67 -37.75 3.66
CA ARG A 150 62.68 -38.51 2.88
C ARG A 150 62.73 -40.03 3.12
N HIS A 151 61.56 -40.68 3.14
CA HIS A 151 61.28 -42.06 2.69
C HIS A 151 59.78 -42.14 2.33
N GLY A 152 59.39 -42.52 1.10
CA GLY A 152 58.85 -43.86 0.73
C GLY A 152 57.34 -43.92 1.04
N GLU A 153 56.38 -44.25 0.18
CA GLU A 153 56.26 -45.03 -1.05
C GLU A 153 54.96 -44.64 -1.79
N PRO A 154 54.78 -45.02 -3.08
CA PRO A 154 53.58 -44.77 -3.87
C PRO A 154 52.53 -45.90 -3.75
N GLY A 155 51.32 -45.56 -3.30
CA GLY A 155 50.16 -46.46 -3.29
C GLY A 155 49.29 -46.30 -4.54
N HIS A 156 49.20 -47.37 -5.33
CA HIS A 156 48.40 -47.55 -6.55
C HIS A 156 46.87 -47.58 -6.32
N VAL A 157 46.15 -46.86 -7.20
CA VAL A 157 45.02 -47.31 -8.09
C VAL A 157 43.76 -48.02 -7.53
N CYS A 158 42.58 -47.43 -7.81
CA CYS A 158 41.40 -47.97 -8.57
C CYS A 158 40.15 -47.14 -8.20
N LYS A 159 39.57 -46.32 -9.11
CA LYS A 159 38.54 -46.63 -10.14
C LYS A 159 37.20 -47.16 -9.62
N ASN A 160 36.14 -46.57 -10.20
CA ASN A 160 34.73 -47.03 -10.36
C ASN A 160 33.73 -46.58 -9.27
N HIS A 161 32.48 -46.18 -9.56
CA HIS A 161 31.72 -46.09 -10.81
C HIS A 161 30.55 -45.10 -10.61
N LYS A 162 30.12 -44.47 -11.71
CA LYS A 162 28.81 -43.83 -11.88
C LYS A 162 27.72 -44.91 -11.85
N HIS A 163 26.58 -44.62 -11.23
CA HIS A 163 25.26 -44.65 -11.84
C HIS A 163 24.27 -43.86 -11.01
#